data_AF-A0A2V5RRP7-F1
#
_entry.id   AF-A0A2V5RRP7-F1
#
_cell.length_a   1.000
_cell.length_b   1.000
_cell.length_c   1.000
_cell.angle_alpha   90.00
_cell.angle_beta   90.00
_cell.angle_gamma   90.00
#
_symmetry.space_group_name_H-M   'P 1'
#
loop_
_entity.id
_entity.type
_entity.pdbx_description
1 polymer ?
#
loop_
_entity_poly.entity_id
_entity_poly.type
_entity_poly.pdbx_seq_one_letter_code
_entity_poly.pdbx_strand_id
1 'polypeptide(L)'
;ESSHRMLDNYEFLLRKREEFSNEPIIPPPLVRGDDLIALGLQPGPKFGEILEAVETRQLEGTLRTTEEAVEWVKREYLSGKSE
;
A
#
# COMPACT_ATOMS: atom_id res chain seq x y z
N GLU A 1 5.94 -25.07 -13.96
CA GLU A 1 6.00 -23.60 -14.11
C GLU A 1 4.60 -23.06 -14.29
N SER A 2 4.13 -22.16 -13.41
CA SER A 2 2.91 -21.34 -13.62
C SER A 2 2.81 -20.30 -12.51
N SER A 3 3.57 -19.22 -12.63
CA SER A 3 3.39 -17.99 -11.83
C SER A 3 2.32 -17.13 -12.53
N HIS A 4 1.05 -17.53 -12.41
CA HIS A 4 -0.07 -16.94 -13.18
C HIS A 4 -1.32 -16.67 -12.31
N ARG A 5 -1.17 -16.22 -11.05
CA ARG A 5 -2.34 -15.95 -10.18
C ARG A 5 -2.25 -14.71 -9.29
N MET A 6 -1.45 -13.71 -9.63
CA MET A 6 -1.21 -12.59 -8.71
C MET A 6 -1.23 -11.19 -9.31
N LEU A 7 -1.59 -11.04 -10.60
CA LEU A 7 -1.73 -9.73 -11.24
C LEU A 7 -3.18 -9.24 -11.29
N ASP A 8 -4.17 -10.11 -11.08
CA ASP A 8 -5.59 -9.76 -11.19
C ASP A 8 -6.09 -8.86 -10.03
N ASN A 9 -5.42 -8.89 -8.87
CA ASN A 9 -5.81 -8.09 -7.71
C ASN A 9 -5.33 -6.63 -7.79
N TYR A 10 -4.22 -6.37 -8.48
CA TYR A 10 -3.69 -5.00 -8.65
C TYR A 10 -4.60 -4.16 -9.54
N GLU A 11 -5.12 -4.78 -10.61
CA GLU A 11 -6.11 -4.19 -11.52
C GLU A 11 -7.48 -3.93 -10.86
N PHE A 12 -7.84 -4.71 -9.83
CA PHE A 12 -9.07 -4.49 -9.07
C PHE A 12 -9.01 -3.21 -8.22
N LEU A 13 -7.87 -2.91 -7.61
CA LEU A 13 -7.67 -1.69 -6.81
C LEU A 13 -7.62 -0.42 -7.68
N LEU A 14 -7.11 -0.52 -8.91
CA LEU A 14 -7.10 0.60 -9.86
C LEU A 14 -8.51 0.96 -10.34
N ARG A 15 -9.37 -0.05 -10.57
CA ARG A 15 -10.73 0.16 -11.11
C ARG A 15 -11.69 0.86 -10.14
N LYS A 16 -11.44 0.80 -8.83
CA LYS A 16 -12.25 1.48 -7.81
C LYS A 16 -12.00 2.99 -7.72
N ARG A 17 -10.94 3.53 -8.35
CA ARG A 17 -10.65 4.98 -8.38
C ARG A 17 -11.53 5.78 -9.34
N GLU A 18 -12.21 5.16 -10.29
CA GLU A 18 -12.95 5.89 -11.34
C GLU A 18 -14.36 6.35 -10.91
N GLU A 19 -14.84 6.02 -9.70
CA GLU A 19 -16.20 6.39 -9.25
C GLU A 19 -16.35 7.81 -8.65
N PHE A 20 -15.26 8.60 -8.53
CA PHE A 20 -15.32 9.97 -7.98
C PHE A 20 -14.85 11.02 -9.00
N SER A 21 -15.61 11.13 -10.08
CA SER A 21 -15.52 12.26 -11.00
C SER A 21 -16.11 13.51 -10.34
N ASN A 22 -15.32 14.20 -9.52
CA ASN A 22 -15.37 15.65 -9.22
C ASN A 22 -14.31 15.94 -8.14
N GLU A 23 -13.08 16.24 -8.59
CA GLU A 23 -11.90 16.65 -7.79
C GLU A 23 -11.41 15.64 -6.73
N PRO A 24 -10.19 15.08 -6.86
CA PRO A 24 -9.64 14.27 -5.78
C PRO A 24 -9.25 15.18 -4.62
N ILE A 25 -10.11 15.27 -3.59
CA ILE A 25 -9.76 15.73 -2.24
C ILE A 25 -8.83 14.69 -1.56
N ILE A 26 -8.49 13.59 -2.24
CA ILE A 26 -7.64 12.54 -1.71
C ILE A 26 -6.19 12.85 -2.12
N PRO A 27 -5.29 13.11 -1.16
CA PRO A 27 -3.88 13.31 -1.44
C PRO A 27 -3.27 12.06 -2.11
N PRO A 28 -2.23 12.22 -2.95
CA PRO A 28 -1.61 11.09 -3.62
C PRO A 28 -1.05 10.10 -2.60
N PRO A 29 -1.20 8.78 -2.78
CA PRO A 29 -0.78 7.80 -1.80
C PRO A 29 0.71 7.90 -1.47
N LEU A 30 1.05 7.88 -0.18
CA LEU A 30 2.45 7.98 0.28
C LEU A 30 3.31 6.77 -0.08
N VAL A 31 2.70 5.59 -0.22
CA VAL A 31 3.35 4.31 -0.51
C VAL A 31 2.58 3.58 -1.59
N ARG A 32 3.31 2.96 -2.51
CA ARG A 32 2.78 2.10 -3.58
C ARG A 32 3.21 0.65 -3.39
N GLY A 33 2.56 -0.25 -4.14
CA GLY A 33 2.93 -1.67 -4.15
C GLY A 33 4.40 -1.90 -4.54
N ASP A 34 4.94 -1.08 -5.44
CA ASP A 34 6.37 -1.14 -5.82
C ASP A 34 7.30 -0.86 -4.64
N ASP A 35 6.93 0.09 -3.78
CA ASP A 35 7.70 0.41 -2.57
C ASP A 35 7.69 -0.78 -1.60
N LEU A 36 6.54 -1.45 -1.44
CA LEU A 36 6.44 -2.65 -0.61
C LEU A 36 7.34 -3.79 -1.12
N ILE A 37 7.44 -3.96 -2.44
CA ILE A 37 8.36 -4.94 -3.06
C ILE A 37 9.81 -4.53 -2.80
N ALA A 38 10.15 -3.25 -2.93
CA ALA A 38 11.49 -2.72 -2.64
C ALA A 38 11.88 -2.91 -1.16
N LEU A 39 10.90 -2.94 -0.25
CA LEU A 39 11.07 -3.28 1.17
C LEU A 39 11.27 -4.78 1.44
N GLY A 40 11.19 -5.63 0.42
CA GLY A 40 11.35 -7.08 0.54
C GLY A 40 10.07 -7.82 0.92
N LEU A 41 8.91 -7.15 0.90
CA LEU A 41 7.62 -7.81 1.09
C LEU A 41 7.24 -8.58 -0.17
N GLN A 42 6.66 -9.76 0.01
CA GLN A 42 6.16 -10.56 -1.11
C GLN A 42 4.76 -10.09 -1.49
N PRO A 43 4.48 -9.83 -2.78
CA PRO A 43 3.17 -9.43 -3.23
C PRO A 43 2.12 -10.49 -2.83
N GLY A 44 0.97 -10.03 -2.34
CA GLY A 44 -0.06 -10.92 -1.81
C GLY A 44 -1.24 -10.14 -1.23
N PRO A 45 -2.25 -10.82 -0.65
CA PRO A 45 -3.46 -10.18 -0.12
C PRO A 45 -3.14 -9.12 0.95
N LYS A 46 -2.05 -9.31 1.70
CA LYS A 46 -1.56 -8.35 2.71
C LYS A 46 -1.14 -7.00 2.13
N PHE A 47 -0.83 -6.88 0.83
CA PHE A 47 -0.51 -5.58 0.23
C PHE A 47 -1.70 -4.63 0.29
N GLY A 48 -2.91 -5.12 0.05
CA GLY A 48 -4.13 -4.32 0.18
C GLY A 48 -4.27 -3.76 1.60
N GLU A 49 -4.12 -4.64 2.59
CA GLU A 49 -4.18 -4.27 4.02
C GLU A 49 -3.13 -3.21 4.39
N ILE A 50 -1.89 -3.35 3.89
CA ILE A 50 -0.81 -2.39 4.15
C ILE A 50 -1.12 -1.04 3.49
N LEU A 51 -1.51 -1.04 2.21
CA LEU A 51 -1.79 0.18 1.47
C LEU A 51 -2.99 0.93 2.05
N GLU A 52 -4.06 0.22 2.44
CA GLU A 52 -5.23 0.80 3.11
C GLU A 52 -4.85 1.38 4.49
N ALA A 53 -3.99 0.69 5.24
CA ALA A 53 -3.53 1.17 6.54
C ALA A 53 -2.63 2.41 6.44
N VAL A 54 -1.83 2.53 5.37
CA VAL A 54 -1.06 3.74 5.06
C VAL A 54 -1.99 4.87 4.64
N GLU A 55 -2.93 4.61 3.73
CA GLU A 55 -3.90 5.60 3.24
C GLU A 55 -4.75 6.17 4.38
N THR A 56 -5.25 5.32 5.27
CA THR A 56 -5.97 5.74 6.47
C THR A 56 -5.14 6.71 7.31
N ARG A 57 -3.89 6.35 7.61
CA ARG A 57 -2.99 7.19 8.41
C ARG A 57 -2.59 8.48 7.71
N GLN A 58 -2.54 8.46 6.38
CA GLN A 58 -2.31 9.64 5.57
C GLN A 58 -3.49 10.62 5.68
N LEU A 59 -4.71 10.11 5.59
CA LEU A 59 -5.93 10.92 5.75
C LEU A 59 -6.10 11.45 7.18
N GLU A 60 -5.66 10.67 8.18
CA GLU A 60 -5.59 11.13 9.59
C GLU A 60 -4.46 12.15 9.84
N GLY A 61 -3.54 12.34 8.89
CA GLY A 61 -2.39 13.22 9.03
C GLY A 61 -1.28 12.70 9.95
N THR A 62 -1.34 11.41 10.31
CA THR A 62 -0.34 10.65 11.08
C THR A 62 0.88 10.33 10.24
N LEU A 63 0.68 10.09 8.94
CA LEU A 63 1.74 9.96 7.94
C LEU A 63 1.60 11.11 6.95
N ARG A 64 2.69 11.83 6.72
CA ARG A 64 2.71 13.02 5.85
C ARG A 64 3.71 12.88 4.72
N THR A 65 4.72 12.04 4.89
CA THR A 65 5.73 11.80 3.86
C THR A 65 5.87 10.32 3.53
N THR A 66 6.41 10.06 2.34
CA THR A 66 6.72 8.71 1.88
C THR A 66 7.69 8.02 2.82
N GLU A 67 8.69 8.72 3.35
CA GLU A 67 9.66 8.17 4.29
C GLU A 67 9.00 7.72 5.59
N GLU A 68 8.11 8.55 6.15
CA GLU A 68 7.35 8.20 7.37
C GLU A 68 6.49 6.95 7.15
N ALA A 69 5.82 6.89 5.99
CA ALA A 69 4.96 5.77 5.66
C ALA A 69 5.77 4.48 5.43
N VAL A 70 6.90 4.57 4.75
CA VAL A 70 7.83 3.45 4.56
C VAL A 70 8.38 2.93 5.89
N GLU A 71 8.87 3.82 6.76
CA GLU A 71 9.38 3.43 8.08
C GLU A 71 8.29 2.81 8.95
N TRP A 72 7.07 3.34 8.89
CA TRP A 72 5.92 2.74 9.54
C TRP A 72 5.65 1.31 9.04
N VAL A 73 5.62 1.10 7.72
CA VAL A 73 5.45 -0.24 7.13
C VAL A 73 6.55 -1.19 7.59
N LYS A 74 7.81 -0.76 7.56
CA LYS A 74 8.93 -1.59 8.04
C LYS A 74 8.74 -1.97 9.50
N ARG A 75 8.37 -1.01 10.36
CA ARG A 75 8.19 -1.29 11.78
C ARG A 75 7.02 -2.24 12.03
N GLU A 76 5.85 -2.01 11.45
CA GLU A 76 4.68 -2.84 11.75
C GLU A 76 4.75 -4.23 11.10
N TYR A 77 5.32 -4.34 9.89
CA TYR A 77 5.26 -5.58 9.11
C TYR A 77 6.61 -6.32 8.98
N LEU A 78 7.75 -5.64 9.17
CA LEU A 78 9.09 -6.26 9.14
C LEU A 78 9.72 -6.41 10.52
N SER A 79 9.31 -5.64 11.54
CA SER A 79 9.86 -5.77 12.91
C SER A 79 9.45 -7.07 13.61
N GLY A 80 8.49 -7.82 13.07
CA GLY A 80 8.06 -9.14 13.57
C GLY A 80 8.95 -10.31 13.15
N LYS A 81 10.13 -10.08 12.54
CA LYS A 81 11.11 -11.14 12.19
C LYS A 81 12.13 -11.45 13.30
N SER A 82 11.82 -11.07 14.54
CA SER A 82 12.59 -11.49 15.71
C SER A 82 11.70 -12.34 16.61
N GLU A 83 11.70 -13.65 16.35
CA GLU A 83 11.58 -14.80 17.29
C GLU A 83 11.08 -16.06 16.54
#